data_AF-A0A8J7TW20-F1
#
_entry.id   AF-A0A8J7TW20-F1
#
_cell.length_a   1.000
_cell.length_b   1.000
_cell.length_c   1.000
_cell.angle_alpha   90.00
_cell.angle_beta   90.00
_cell.angle_gamma   90.00
#
_symmetry.space_group_name_H-M   'P 1'
#
loop_
_entity.id
_entity.type
_entity.pdbx_description
1 polymer ?
#
loop_
_entity_poly.entity_id
_entity_poly.type
_entity_poly.pdbx_seq_one_letter_code
_entity_poly.pdbx_strand_id
1 'polypeptide(L)'
;MQISPKDAASQALAEYDTNKDGVLDAKELEACPGLLTALKRVDKNGDGQLTADEIADRIAFFQQQDTQPDVTVEVILDGRPLPGATVTLVPEKFMGPAAKSASAVTNESGIGHLKTDGTNYVQVPCGYYRVQVSKDAQGREVVPAKYNSQTTLGYEVSPDAQGRGTSNTLRLRLTTR
;
A
#
# COMPACT_ATOMS: atom_id res chain seq x y z
N MET A 1 -12.30 -7.23 3.92
CA MET A 1 -11.20 -7.54 4.86
C MET A 1 -11.74 -8.44 5.97
N GLN A 2 -11.06 -9.52 6.38
CA GLN A 2 -11.61 -10.52 7.33
C GLN A 2 -11.15 -10.37 8.80
N ILE A 3 -10.22 -9.45 9.08
CA ILE A 3 -9.76 -9.16 10.45
C ILE A 3 -10.68 -8.10 11.10
N SER A 4 -10.94 -8.18 12.41
CA SER A 4 -11.69 -7.13 13.09
C SER A 4 -10.89 -5.81 13.11
N PRO A 5 -11.54 -4.63 13.05
CA PRO A 5 -10.82 -3.36 13.06
C PRO A 5 -9.94 -3.18 14.30
N LYS A 6 -10.43 -3.61 15.47
CA LYS A 6 -9.70 -3.53 16.73
C LYS A 6 -8.49 -4.48 16.76
N ASP A 7 -8.63 -5.69 16.24
CA ASP A 7 -7.52 -6.65 16.18
C ASP A 7 -6.42 -6.16 15.24
N ALA A 8 -6.81 -5.60 14.09
CA ALA A 8 -5.87 -5.04 13.13
C ALA A 8 -5.12 -3.84 13.71
N ALA A 9 -5.81 -2.93 14.41
CA ALA A 9 -5.15 -1.82 15.10
C ALA A 9 -4.22 -2.28 16.23
N SER A 10 -4.65 -3.26 17.02
CA SER A 10 -3.82 -3.85 18.08
C SER A 10 -2.57 -4.52 17.51
N GLN A 11 -2.69 -5.19 16.36
CA GLN A 11 -1.56 -5.77 15.64
C GLN A 11 -0.64 -4.70 15.05
N ALA A 12 -1.17 -3.55 14.61
CA ALA A 12 -0.36 -2.45 14.09
C ALA A 12 0.56 -1.91 15.19
N LEU A 13 0.02 -1.65 16.39
CA LEU A 13 0.84 -1.30 17.55
C LEU A 13 1.81 -2.42 17.91
N ALA A 14 1.36 -3.67 18.00
CA ALA A 14 2.25 -4.78 18.36
C ALA A 14 3.44 -4.97 17.40
N GLU A 15 3.29 -4.60 16.13
CA GLU A 15 4.33 -4.72 15.11
C GLU A 15 5.25 -3.49 15.05
N TYR A 16 4.71 -2.27 15.23
CA TYR A 16 5.44 -1.03 14.93
C TYR A 16 5.64 -0.08 16.12
N ASP A 17 4.86 -0.18 17.20
CA ASP A 17 5.04 0.60 18.43
C ASP A 17 6.25 0.03 19.21
N THR A 18 7.43 0.46 18.79
CA THR A 18 8.71 0.01 19.33
C THR A 18 8.99 0.62 20.70
N ASN A 19 8.54 1.86 20.91
CA ASN A 19 8.78 2.61 22.14
C ASN A 19 7.75 2.24 23.24
N LYS A 20 6.63 1.62 22.85
CA LYS A 20 5.52 1.13 23.69
C LYS A 20 4.74 2.23 24.39
N ASP A 21 4.57 3.38 23.76
CA ASP A 21 3.78 4.49 24.28
C ASP A 21 2.29 4.40 23.90
N GLY A 22 1.90 3.41 23.09
CA GLY A 22 0.53 3.14 22.71
C GLY A 22 0.07 3.89 21.46
N VAL A 23 0.96 4.60 20.78
CA VAL A 23 0.71 5.23 19.48
C VAL A 23 1.81 4.86 18.50
N LEU A 24 1.59 5.14 17.20
CA LEU A 24 2.64 5.06 16.19
C LEU A 24 3.11 6.46 15.87
N ASP A 25 4.34 6.79 16.25
CA ASP A 25 4.96 8.07 15.93
C ASP A 25 5.50 8.13 14.49
N ALA A 26 5.94 9.31 14.07
CA ALA A 26 6.47 9.52 12.71
C ALA A 26 7.64 8.58 12.35
N LYS A 27 8.49 8.23 13.31
CA LYS A 27 9.65 7.35 13.11
C LYS A 27 9.22 5.89 13.01
N GLU A 28 8.25 5.48 13.81
CA GLU A 28 7.69 4.13 13.77
C GLU A 28 6.88 3.89 12.49
N LEU A 29 6.19 4.92 12.00
CA LEU A 29 5.49 4.88 10.73
C LEU A 29 6.43 4.72 9.52
N GLU A 30 7.72 5.07 9.61
CA GLU A 30 8.71 4.75 8.56
C GLU A 30 8.83 3.24 8.32
N ALA A 31 8.59 2.44 9.37
CA ALA A 31 8.56 0.99 9.26
C ALA A 31 7.26 0.46 8.65
N CYS A 32 6.20 1.29 8.54
CA CYS A 32 4.90 0.95 7.95
C CYS A 32 4.51 1.93 6.82
N PRO A 33 5.12 1.80 5.63
CA PRO A 33 4.87 2.71 4.52
C PRO A 33 3.39 2.87 4.17
N GLY A 34 2.60 1.79 4.24
CA GLY A 34 1.17 1.82 3.93
C GLY A 34 0.39 2.82 4.79
N LEU A 35 0.63 2.82 6.11
CA LEU A 35 0.02 3.78 7.04
C LEU A 35 0.62 5.17 6.90
N LEU A 36 1.95 5.27 6.71
CA LEU A 36 2.62 6.55 6.53
C LEU A 36 2.04 7.35 5.35
N THR A 37 1.82 6.70 4.20
CA THR A 37 1.17 7.34 3.04
C THR A 37 -0.28 7.76 3.33
N ALA A 38 -0.93 7.07 4.26
CA ALA A 38 -2.31 7.35 4.66
C ALA A 38 -2.43 8.36 5.80
N LEU A 39 -1.31 8.78 6.44
CA LEU A 39 -1.30 9.50 7.71
C LEU A 39 -2.34 10.62 7.77
N LYS A 40 -2.35 11.53 6.79
CA LYS A 40 -3.30 12.66 6.73
C LYS A 40 -4.79 12.29 6.70
N ARG A 41 -5.13 11.05 6.35
CA ARG A 41 -6.51 10.53 6.33
C ARG A 41 -6.85 9.74 7.58
N VAL A 42 -5.86 9.19 8.27
CA VAL A 42 -6.05 8.34 9.46
C VAL A 42 -5.91 9.17 10.74
N ASP A 43 -4.93 10.06 10.79
CA ASP A 43 -4.69 11.02 11.86
C ASP A 43 -5.81 12.07 11.89
N LYS A 44 -6.76 11.88 12.81
CA LYS A 44 -7.96 12.72 12.91
C LYS A 44 -7.70 13.96 13.76
N ASN A 45 -6.84 13.84 14.76
CA ASN A 45 -6.55 14.93 15.68
C ASN A 45 -5.44 15.86 15.15
N GLY A 46 -4.69 15.43 14.13
CA GLY A 46 -3.66 16.19 13.43
C GLY A 46 -2.35 16.30 14.19
N ASP A 47 -2.06 15.38 15.12
CA ASP A 47 -0.85 15.41 15.95
C ASP A 47 0.36 14.71 15.31
N GLY A 48 0.17 14.08 14.15
CA GLY A 48 1.22 13.38 13.41
C GLY A 48 1.52 11.97 13.92
N GLN A 49 0.73 11.46 14.86
CA GLN A 49 0.81 10.10 15.41
C GLN A 49 -0.49 9.35 15.09
N LEU A 50 -0.46 8.02 15.17
CA LEU A 50 -1.66 7.21 14.99
C LEU A 50 -1.96 6.39 16.23
N THR A 51 -3.13 6.62 16.80
CA THR A 51 -3.68 5.79 17.87
C THR A 51 -4.30 4.49 17.32
N ALA A 52 -4.47 3.48 18.18
CA ALA A 52 -5.21 2.28 17.81
C ALA A 52 -6.65 2.59 17.36
N ASP A 53 -7.32 3.55 18.00
CA ASP A 53 -8.70 3.91 17.67
C ASP A 53 -8.79 4.55 16.28
N GLU A 54 -7.83 5.40 15.89
CA GLU A 54 -7.79 6.00 14.55
C GLU A 54 -7.56 4.96 13.45
N ILE A 55 -6.64 4.01 13.70
CA ILE A 55 -6.40 2.89 12.78
C ILE A 55 -7.65 2.01 12.66
N ALA A 56 -8.27 1.66 13.80
CA ALA A 56 -9.46 0.84 13.84
C ALA A 56 -10.63 1.53 13.11
N ASP A 57 -10.84 2.82 13.33
CA ASP A 57 -11.89 3.58 12.67
C ASP A 57 -11.73 3.57 11.14
N ARG A 58 -10.50 3.72 10.65
CA ARG A 58 -10.23 3.67 9.20
C ARG A 58 -10.46 2.28 8.62
N ILE A 59 -10.09 1.22 9.34
CA ILE A 59 -10.36 -0.15 8.91
C ILE A 59 -11.85 -0.47 8.93
N ALA A 60 -12.58 0.01 9.94
CA ALA A 60 -14.03 -0.10 10.02
C ALA A 60 -14.70 0.61 8.84
N PHE A 61 -14.19 1.80 8.46
CA PHE A 61 -14.65 2.50 7.26
C PHE A 61 -14.47 1.64 6.01
N PHE A 62 -13.30 1.02 5.78
CA PHE A 62 -13.10 0.13 4.62
C PHE A 62 -14.08 -1.05 4.60
N GLN A 63 -14.39 -1.63 5.76
CA GLN A 63 -15.34 -2.75 5.87
C GLN A 63 -16.78 -2.32 5.58
N GLN A 64 -17.17 -1.11 6.02
CA GLN A 64 -18.52 -0.58 5.78
C GLN A 64 -18.78 -0.24 4.32
N GLN A 65 -17.77 0.21 3.58
CA GLN A 65 -17.94 0.58 2.17
C GLN A 65 -18.09 -0.63 1.24
N ASP A 66 -17.70 -1.83 1.69
CA ASP A 66 -17.79 -3.12 0.97
C ASP A 66 -17.45 -3.02 -0.54
N THR A 67 -16.36 -2.31 -0.84
CA THR A 67 -15.94 -2.03 -2.20
C THR A 67 -14.47 -2.36 -2.38
N GLN A 68 -14.13 -2.75 -3.61
CA GLN A 68 -12.78 -3.06 -4.04
C GLN A 68 -12.52 -2.26 -5.31
N PRO A 69 -11.89 -1.08 -5.21
CA PRO A 69 -11.69 -0.23 -6.38
C PRO A 69 -10.67 -0.85 -7.34
N ASP A 70 -10.78 -0.44 -8.60
CA ASP A 70 -9.77 -0.73 -9.60
C ASP A 70 -8.53 0.11 -9.30
N VAL A 71 -7.36 -0.53 -9.24
CA VAL A 71 -6.09 0.18 -9.07
C VAL A 71 -5.25 0.06 -10.33
N THR A 72 -4.98 1.20 -10.95
CA THR A 72 -4.02 1.34 -12.03
C THR A 72 -2.70 1.82 -11.46
N VAL A 73 -1.59 1.21 -11.89
CA VAL A 73 -0.24 1.67 -11.56
C VAL A 73 0.44 2.25 -12.80
N GLU A 74 1.18 3.32 -12.62
CA GLU A 74 2.04 3.92 -13.63
C GLU A 74 3.47 3.99 -13.07
N VAL A 75 4.42 3.33 -13.74
CA VAL A 75 5.82 3.24 -13.31
C VAL A 75 6.72 3.98 -14.28
N ILE A 76 7.44 4.97 -13.75
CA ILE A 76 8.50 5.68 -14.44
C ILE A 76 9.80 5.46 -13.66
N LEU A 77 10.87 5.07 -14.34
CA LEU A 77 12.22 4.96 -13.79
C LEU A 77 13.15 5.93 -14.53
N ASP A 78 13.81 6.82 -13.80
CA ASP A 78 14.71 7.84 -14.34
C ASP A 78 14.09 8.66 -15.48
N GLY A 79 12.81 9.04 -15.29
CA GLY A 79 12.05 9.85 -16.24
C GLY A 79 11.51 9.10 -17.46
N ARG A 80 11.68 7.77 -17.56
CA ARG A 80 11.15 6.96 -18.66
C ARG A 80 10.12 5.94 -18.16
N PRO A 81 9.04 5.67 -18.92
CA PRO A 81 8.16 4.54 -18.62
C PRO A 81 8.97 3.25 -18.47
N LEU A 82 8.63 2.43 -17.47
CA LEU A 82 9.32 1.17 -17.20
C LEU A 82 8.44 -0.02 -17.62
N PRO A 83 8.59 -0.56 -18.85
CA PRO A 83 7.79 -1.68 -19.32
C PRO A 83 8.23 -3.02 -18.76
N GLY A 84 7.27 -3.92 -18.57
CA GLY A 84 7.45 -5.27 -18.05
C GLY A 84 7.98 -5.31 -16.60
N ALA A 85 7.74 -4.26 -15.81
CA ALA A 85 7.99 -4.26 -14.38
C ALA A 85 6.82 -4.91 -13.65
N THR A 86 7.12 -5.76 -12.70
CA THR A 86 6.13 -6.32 -11.78
C THR A 86 5.96 -5.37 -10.61
N VAL A 87 4.73 -4.91 -10.40
CA VAL A 87 4.35 -4.16 -9.19
C VAL A 87 3.48 -5.07 -8.34
N THR A 88 3.83 -5.20 -7.07
CA THR A 88 3.08 -5.97 -6.09
C THR A 88 2.69 -5.07 -4.91
N LEU A 89 1.41 -5.05 -4.60
CA LEU A 89 0.88 -4.54 -3.34
C LEU A 89 0.85 -5.70 -2.34
N VAL A 90 1.75 -5.63 -1.36
CA VAL A 90 1.83 -6.59 -0.25
C VAL A 90 1.10 -5.99 0.95
N PRO A 91 0.05 -6.64 1.49
CA PRO A 91 -0.64 -6.13 2.68
C PRO A 91 0.33 -5.91 3.84
N GLU A 92 0.14 -4.82 4.57
CA GLU A 92 0.86 -4.63 5.83
C GLU A 92 0.49 -5.76 6.82
N LYS A 93 1.47 -6.18 7.64
CA LYS A 93 1.36 -7.41 8.44
C LYS A 93 0.14 -7.42 9.36
N PHE A 94 -0.20 -6.26 9.93
CA PHE A 94 -1.34 -6.10 10.84
C PHE A 94 -2.71 -6.29 10.18
N MET A 95 -2.78 -6.35 8.85
CA MET A 95 -4.02 -6.70 8.14
C MET A 95 -4.36 -8.19 8.22
N GLY A 96 -3.47 -8.98 8.80
CA GLY A 96 -3.66 -10.40 9.06
C GLY A 96 -3.44 -11.30 7.83
N PRO A 97 -3.33 -12.62 8.06
CA PRO A 97 -2.93 -13.59 7.03
C PRO A 97 -3.98 -13.82 5.93
N ALA A 98 -5.21 -13.38 6.15
CA ALA A 98 -6.28 -13.46 5.16
C ALA A 98 -6.25 -12.32 4.14
N ALA A 99 -5.49 -11.24 4.39
CA ALA A 99 -5.32 -10.16 3.44
C ALA A 99 -4.61 -10.67 2.18
N LYS A 100 -5.13 -10.29 1.02
CA LYS A 100 -4.61 -10.70 -0.28
C LYS A 100 -3.74 -9.61 -0.89
N SER A 101 -2.62 -10.02 -1.44
CA SER A 101 -1.80 -9.18 -2.30
C SER A 101 -2.48 -8.94 -3.65
N ALA A 102 -2.03 -7.91 -4.35
CA ALA A 102 -2.42 -7.67 -5.73
C ALA A 102 -1.19 -7.32 -6.57
N SER A 103 -1.17 -7.72 -7.83
CA SER A 103 -0.03 -7.50 -8.72
C SER A 103 -0.42 -7.11 -10.14
N ALA A 104 0.50 -6.44 -10.83
CA ALA A 104 0.42 -6.16 -12.26
C ALA A 104 1.81 -6.20 -12.89
N VAL A 105 1.83 -6.43 -14.20
CA VAL A 105 2.99 -6.22 -15.05
C VAL A 105 2.71 -5.01 -15.94
N THR A 106 3.64 -4.06 -16.00
CA THR A 106 3.48 -2.84 -16.79
C THR A 106 3.64 -3.09 -18.29
N ASN A 107 2.87 -2.37 -19.11
CA ASN A 107 2.98 -2.36 -20.57
C ASN A 107 4.04 -1.37 -21.07
N GLU A 108 4.14 -1.17 -22.39
CA GLU A 108 5.07 -0.22 -23.05
C GLU A 108 4.97 1.23 -22.53
N SER A 109 3.80 1.63 -22.07
CA SER A 109 3.58 2.95 -21.46
C SER A 109 3.92 3.00 -19.96
N GLY A 110 4.46 1.91 -19.39
CA GLY A 110 4.73 1.80 -17.97
C GLY A 110 3.47 1.61 -17.12
N ILE A 111 2.33 1.26 -17.73
CA ILE A 111 1.03 1.18 -17.05
C ILE A 111 0.67 -0.28 -16.79
N GLY A 112 0.18 -0.59 -15.59
CA GLY A 112 -0.37 -1.89 -15.21
C GLY A 112 -1.71 -1.74 -14.49
N HIS A 113 -2.53 -2.79 -14.53
CA HIS A 113 -3.80 -2.86 -13.81
C HIS A 113 -3.73 -3.98 -12.80
N LEU A 114 -3.82 -3.64 -11.50
CA LEU A 114 -3.60 -4.59 -10.42
C LEU A 114 -4.74 -5.60 -10.34
N LYS A 115 -4.35 -6.86 -10.19
CA LYS A 115 -5.27 -7.99 -9.97
C LYS A 115 -4.97 -8.60 -8.62
N THR A 116 -6.02 -8.88 -7.85
CA THR A 116 -5.87 -9.58 -6.57
C THR A 116 -5.47 -11.03 -6.79
N ASP A 117 -4.49 -11.50 -6.02
CA ASP A 117 -3.96 -12.85 -6.12
C ASP A 117 -5.06 -13.92 -5.98
N GLY A 118 -5.04 -14.89 -6.90
CA GLY A 118 -6.05 -15.95 -6.97
C GLY A 118 -7.37 -15.53 -7.62
N THR A 119 -7.44 -14.33 -8.22
CA THR A 119 -8.61 -13.84 -8.95
C THR A 119 -8.24 -13.35 -10.35
N ASN A 120 -9.23 -13.26 -11.24
CA ASN A 120 -9.07 -12.61 -12.54
C ASN A 120 -9.58 -11.16 -12.56
N TYR A 121 -10.04 -10.64 -11.42
CA TYR A 121 -10.64 -9.33 -11.30
C TYR A 121 -9.58 -8.25 -11.07
N VAL A 122 -9.75 -7.11 -11.76
CA VAL A 122 -8.93 -5.90 -11.58
C VAL A 122 -9.47 -5.10 -10.40
N GLN A 123 -9.53 -5.73 -9.24
CA GLN A 123 -10.06 -5.15 -8.02
C GLN A 123 -9.06 -5.42 -6.91
N VAL A 124 -8.83 -4.43 -6.07
CA VAL A 124 -7.92 -4.57 -4.93
C VAL A 124 -8.71 -4.33 -3.65
N PRO A 125 -8.63 -5.22 -2.65
CA PRO A 125 -9.22 -4.98 -1.35
C PRO A 125 -8.75 -3.63 -0.78
N CYS A 126 -9.67 -2.88 -0.16
CA CYS A 126 -9.27 -1.69 0.57
C CYS A 126 -8.35 -2.07 1.75
N GLY A 127 -7.34 -1.24 2.01
CA GLY A 127 -6.34 -1.49 3.03
C GLY A 127 -5.01 -0.78 2.78
N TYR A 128 -3.99 -1.19 3.54
CA TYR A 128 -2.66 -0.58 3.55
C TYR A 128 -1.63 -1.54 2.99
N TYR A 129 -0.85 -1.08 2.03
CA TYR A 129 0.03 -1.95 1.28
C TYR A 129 1.44 -1.37 1.23
N ARG A 130 2.43 -2.25 1.38
CA ARG A 130 3.78 -2.01 0.87
C ARG A 130 3.77 -2.20 -0.62
N VAL A 131 4.39 -1.27 -1.35
CA VAL A 131 4.53 -1.38 -2.80
C VAL A 131 5.91 -1.91 -3.12
N GLN A 132 5.99 -3.07 -3.76
CA GLN A 132 7.22 -3.63 -4.28
C GLN A 132 7.22 -3.52 -5.79
N VAL A 133 8.31 -3.01 -6.36
CA VAL A 133 8.52 -2.91 -7.80
C VAL A 133 9.76 -3.71 -8.16
N SER A 134 9.63 -4.63 -9.09
CA SER A 134 10.73 -5.46 -9.58
C SER A 134 10.76 -5.42 -11.10
N LYS A 135 11.95 -5.39 -11.67
CA LYS A 135 12.17 -5.59 -13.10
C LYS A 135 13.43 -6.42 -13.29
N ASP A 136 13.25 -7.66 -13.72
CA ASP A 136 14.36 -8.45 -14.24
C ASP A 136 14.71 -7.97 -15.66
N ALA A 137 15.98 -7.63 -15.87
CA ALA A 137 16.57 -7.43 -17.17
C ALA A 137 17.76 -8.38 -17.32
N GLN A 138 17.53 -9.51 -18.00
CA GLN A 138 18.55 -10.52 -18.29
C GLN A 138 19.16 -11.15 -17.02
N GLY A 139 18.32 -11.50 -16.04
CA GLY A 139 18.76 -12.11 -14.79
C GLY A 139 19.30 -11.12 -13.77
N ARG A 140 19.13 -9.81 -14.00
CA ARG A 140 19.53 -8.75 -13.09
C ARG A 140 18.34 -7.87 -12.75
N GLU A 141 18.08 -7.71 -11.46
CA GLU A 141 17.18 -6.69 -10.94
C GLU A 141 17.72 -5.29 -11.26
N VAL A 142 16.91 -4.46 -11.94
CA VAL A 142 17.28 -3.08 -12.29
C VAL A 142 16.60 -2.05 -11.39
N VAL A 143 15.60 -2.45 -10.59
CA VAL A 143 14.95 -1.56 -9.63
C VAL A 143 15.74 -1.55 -8.32
N PRO A 144 16.09 -0.37 -7.78
CA PRO A 144 16.77 -0.28 -6.49
C PRO A 144 16.00 -0.94 -5.34
N ALA A 145 16.74 -1.54 -4.39
CA ALA A 145 16.16 -2.23 -3.24
C ALA A 145 15.18 -1.37 -2.42
N LYS A 146 15.40 -0.05 -2.34
CA LYS A 146 14.51 0.93 -1.67
C LYS A 146 13.08 1.00 -2.24
N TYR A 147 12.84 0.39 -3.39
CA TYR A 147 11.53 0.25 -4.03
C TYR A 147 11.08 -1.22 -4.17
N ASN A 148 11.88 -2.17 -3.69
CA ASN A 148 11.62 -3.61 -3.77
C ASN A 148 11.80 -4.29 -2.39
N SER A 149 12.90 -5.01 -2.18
CA SER A 149 13.15 -5.81 -0.98
C SER A 149 13.30 -4.99 0.30
N GLN A 150 13.65 -3.71 0.17
CA GLN A 150 13.73 -2.73 1.25
C GLN A 150 12.77 -1.56 1.00
N THR A 151 11.58 -1.87 0.44
CA THR A 151 10.68 -0.83 -0.02
C THR A 151 10.27 0.13 1.10
N THR A 152 10.37 1.41 0.78
CA THR A 152 9.81 2.53 1.56
C THR A 152 8.52 3.06 0.94
N LEU A 153 8.06 2.43 -0.15
CA LEU A 153 6.85 2.82 -0.86
C LEU A 153 5.63 2.19 -0.18
N GLY A 154 4.67 3.04 0.14
CA GLY A 154 3.38 2.62 0.67
C GLY A 154 2.22 3.13 -0.16
N TYR A 155 1.13 2.39 -0.15
CA TYR A 155 -0.10 2.79 -0.79
C TYR A 155 -1.30 2.39 0.05
N GLU A 156 -2.24 3.32 0.19
CA GLU A 156 -3.55 3.03 0.72
C GLU A 156 -4.50 2.83 -0.46
N VAL A 157 -5.13 1.66 -0.51
CA VAL A 157 -6.26 1.42 -1.38
C VAL A 157 -7.50 1.81 -0.58
N SER A 158 -8.13 2.91 -0.97
CA SER A 158 -9.33 3.40 -0.30
C SER A 158 -10.42 3.79 -1.31
N PRO A 159 -11.69 3.74 -0.89
CA PRO A 159 -12.82 4.09 -1.76
C PRO A 159 -13.02 5.60 -1.92
N ASP A 160 -12.42 6.38 -1.04
CA ASP A 160 -12.46 7.84 -0.95
C ASP A 160 -11.15 8.50 -1.42
N ALA A 161 -10.23 7.73 -2.01
CA ALA A 161 -9.03 8.27 -2.64
C ALA A 161 -9.41 9.14 -3.84
N GLN A 162 -8.88 10.37 -3.91
CA GLN A 162 -9.30 11.33 -4.92
C GLN A 162 -8.91 10.92 -6.35
N GLY A 163 -9.94 10.71 -7.18
CA GLY A 163 -9.93 10.67 -8.64
C GLY A 163 -11.36 10.82 -9.15
N ARG A 164 -11.61 11.62 -10.18
CA ARG A 164 -12.93 11.61 -10.85
C ARG A 164 -13.08 10.26 -11.55
N GLY A 165 -13.93 9.38 -11.02
CA GLY A 165 -14.17 8.03 -11.53
C GLY A 165 -13.63 6.95 -10.59
N THR A 166 -14.13 5.72 -10.71
CA THR A 166 -13.85 4.55 -9.85
C THR A 166 -12.42 4.01 -9.92
N SER A 167 -11.46 4.78 -10.45
CA SER A 167 -10.11 4.30 -10.72
C SER A 167 -9.07 5.01 -9.84
N ASN A 168 -8.48 4.24 -8.93
CA ASN A 168 -7.36 4.64 -8.12
C ASN A 168 -6.07 4.55 -8.97
N THR A 169 -5.31 5.64 -9.08
CA THR A 169 -4.03 5.63 -9.82
C THR A 169 -2.84 5.77 -8.86
N LEU A 170 -2.04 4.70 -8.74
CA LEU A 170 -0.74 4.70 -8.07
C LEU A 170 0.34 5.15 -9.05
N ARG A 171 0.87 6.36 -8.88
CA ARG A 171 1.95 6.90 -9.72
C ARG A 171 3.29 6.72 -9.03
N LEU A 172 4.15 5.89 -9.61
CA LEU A 172 5.50 5.62 -9.12
C LEU A 172 6.50 6.35 -10.01
N ARG A 173 7.22 7.31 -9.41
CA ARG A 173 8.33 8.05 -10.03
C ARG A 173 9.60 7.64 -9.33
N LEU A 174 10.27 6.64 -9.88
CA LEU A 174 11.44 5.98 -9.31
C LEU A 174 12.73 6.56 -9.91
N THR A 175 13.83 6.43 -9.17
CA THR A 175 15.16 6.75 -9.68
C THR A 175 16.20 5.70 -9.29
N THR A 176 17.15 5.42 -10.18
CA THR A 176 18.28 4.53 -9.87
C THR A 176 19.34 5.16 -8.99
N ARG A 177 19.32 6.49 -8.85
CA ARG A 177 20.29 7.26 -8.05
C ARG A 177 19.93 7.31 -6.56
#